data_AF-M6BI45-F1
#
_entry.id   AF-M6BI45-F1
#
_cell.length_a   1.000
_cell.length_b   1.000
_cell.length_c   1.000
_cell.angle_alpha   90.00
_cell.angle_beta   90.00
_cell.angle_gamma   90.00
#
_symmetry.space_group_name_H-M   'P 1'
#
loop_
_entity.id
_entity.type
_entity.pdbx_description
1 polymer ?
#
loop_
_entity_poly.entity_id
_entity_poly.type
_entity_poly.pdbx_seq_one_letter_code
_entity_poly.pdbx_strand_id
1 'polypeptide(L)'
;MGDLKNMRKKIYCSGWGAISEPNRFYRPKSYFFLSLVFTMGCLLYTKIGLGGAGILWLFLVPVFCGIFLNRTFAFWGWAAASICVFSGILFAHYQIWSESSVTPFQIFVIGSNFTFLCGILTFLAITILKKLGYGIKKQKGLILLQKKTNKKLQNEIAIRTAAEAELAKSLNEKETLFREIQHRMKNNIGLILGMMNLEQEKTKSESAKKAIESAMNRIRAMGIVQDYLFLKNSYKFIYAKDYINSLVHHHLLLSYGPNDGSI
;
A
#
# COMPACT_ATOMS: atom_id res chain seq x y z
N MET A 1 3.80 7.88 -21.43
CA MET A 1 2.78 8.37 -20.46
C MET A 1 1.39 8.64 -21.10
N GLY A 2 1.24 8.58 -22.44
CA GLY A 2 -0.03 8.80 -23.14
C GLY A 2 -1.02 7.61 -23.15
N ASP A 3 -0.54 6.37 -23.11
CA ASP A 3 -1.39 5.18 -23.28
C ASP A 3 -2.29 4.84 -22.08
N LEU A 4 -1.81 5.11 -20.85
CA LEU A 4 -2.59 4.86 -19.64
C LEU A 4 -3.79 5.81 -19.48
N LYS A 5 -3.83 6.91 -20.25
CA LYS A 5 -4.96 7.85 -20.28
C LYS A 5 -6.08 7.35 -21.20
N ASN A 6 -5.74 6.66 -22.29
CA ASN A 6 -6.71 6.07 -23.23
C ASN A 6 -7.35 4.77 -22.70
N MET A 7 -6.57 3.90 -22.02
CA MET A 7 -7.13 2.69 -21.40
C MET A 7 -8.15 2.99 -20.29
N ARG A 8 -7.92 4.06 -19.51
CA ARG A 8 -8.86 4.50 -18.46
C ARG A 8 -10.18 5.01 -19.02
N LYS A 9 -10.21 5.48 -20.27
CA LYS A 9 -11.43 5.98 -20.92
C LYS A 9 -12.30 4.85 -21.47
N LYS A 10 -11.67 3.75 -21.93
CA LYS A 10 -12.38 2.60 -22.54
C LYS A 10 -13.12 1.72 -21.51
N ILE A 11 -12.59 1.59 -20.29
CA ILE A 11 -13.20 0.75 -19.24
C ILE A 11 -14.43 1.43 -18.59
N TYR A 12 -14.59 2.75 -18.73
CA TYR A 12 -15.71 3.49 -18.13
C TYR A 12 -16.98 3.53 -18.99
N CYS A 13 -16.97 2.95 -20.20
CA CYS A 13 -18.13 2.98 -21.11
C CYS A 13 -19.03 1.74 -21.05
N SER A 14 -18.70 0.70 -20.27
CA SER A 14 -19.52 -0.50 -20.18
C SER A 14 -20.39 -0.53 -18.91
N GLY A 15 -21.65 -0.12 -19.09
CA GLY A 15 -22.79 -0.74 -18.40
C GLY A 15 -23.29 -0.05 -17.12
N TRP A 16 -22.46 0.12 -16.09
CA TRP A 16 -22.99 0.39 -14.73
C TRP A 16 -22.29 1.52 -13.94
N GLY A 17 -21.15 2.04 -14.40
CA GLY A 17 -20.44 3.16 -13.75
C GLY A 17 -21.01 4.55 -14.05
N ALA A 18 -22.01 4.65 -14.93
CA ALA A 18 -22.55 5.90 -15.45
C ALA A 18 -23.57 6.60 -14.52
N ILE A 19 -23.95 5.97 -13.41
CA ILE A 19 -25.01 6.48 -12.51
C ILE A 19 -24.48 7.57 -11.54
N SER A 20 -23.15 7.72 -11.39
CA SER A 20 -22.57 8.61 -10.35
C SER A 20 -21.85 9.87 -10.86
N GLU A 21 -21.83 10.15 -12.16
CA GLU A 21 -21.23 11.38 -12.71
C GLU A 21 -22.29 12.27 -13.36
N PRO A 22 -22.37 13.57 -13.00
CA PRO A 22 -23.30 14.52 -13.62
C PRO A 22 -22.75 14.95 -14.99
N ASN A 23 -22.66 14.00 -15.94
CA ASN A 23 -22.14 14.30 -17.27
C ASN A 23 -23.23 14.92 -18.14
N ARG A 24 -22.96 16.14 -18.61
CA ARG A 24 -23.77 16.97 -19.54
C ARG A 24 -24.25 16.19 -20.78
N PHE A 25 -23.53 15.15 -21.18
CA PHE A 25 -23.77 14.33 -22.36
C PHE A 25 -24.92 13.31 -22.21
N TYR A 26 -25.27 12.92 -20.99
CA TYR A 26 -26.38 11.98 -20.74
C TYR A 26 -27.75 12.66 -20.72
N ARG A 27 -27.77 13.98 -20.51
CA ARG A 27 -29.01 14.76 -20.39
C ARG A 27 -30.00 14.56 -21.56
N PRO A 28 -29.63 14.68 -22.85
CA PRO A 28 -30.60 14.54 -23.93
C PRO A 28 -31.21 13.13 -24.01
N LYS A 29 -30.40 12.08 -23.76
CA LYS A 29 -30.89 10.68 -23.73
C LYS A 29 -31.80 10.44 -22.52
N SER A 30 -31.46 11.00 -21.36
CA SER A 30 -32.29 10.93 -20.16
C SER A 30 -33.62 11.66 -20.34
N TYR A 31 -33.64 12.86 -20.93
CA TYR A 31 -34.90 13.58 -21.21
C TYR A 31 -35.78 12.81 -22.20
N PHE A 32 -35.21 12.23 -23.25
CA PHE A 32 -35.96 11.40 -24.20
C PHE A 32 -36.59 10.19 -23.52
N PHE A 33 -35.81 9.45 -22.72
CA PHE A 33 -36.32 8.31 -21.96
C PHE A 33 -37.42 8.72 -20.97
N LEU A 34 -37.21 9.79 -20.21
CA LEU A 34 -38.23 10.32 -19.28
C LEU A 34 -39.51 10.73 -20.00
N SER A 35 -39.39 11.38 -21.16
CA SER A 35 -40.55 11.76 -21.98
C SER A 35 -41.32 10.53 -22.43
N LEU A 36 -40.63 9.48 -22.87
CA LEU A 36 -41.24 8.21 -23.30
C LEU A 36 -41.98 7.54 -22.13
N VAL A 37 -41.35 7.47 -20.95
CA VAL A 37 -41.96 6.91 -19.73
C VAL A 37 -43.20 7.71 -19.32
N PHE A 38 -43.12 9.05 -19.39
CA PHE A 38 -44.25 9.93 -19.07
C PHE A 38 -45.40 9.77 -20.07
N THR A 39 -45.11 9.79 -21.38
CA THR A 39 -46.14 9.62 -22.42
C THR A 39 -46.82 8.26 -22.33
N MET A 40 -46.05 7.21 -22.03
CA MET A 40 -46.60 5.87 -21.83
C MET A 40 -47.50 5.82 -20.59
N GLY A 41 -47.08 6.44 -19.49
CA GLY A 41 -47.89 6.56 -18.27
C GLY A 41 -49.21 7.29 -18.52
N CYS A 42 -49.19 8.42 -19.23
CA CYS A 42 -50.40 9.16 -19.60
C CYS A 42 -51.33 8.34 -20.51
N LEU A 43 -50.79 7.64 -21.51
CA LEU A 43 -51.59 6.78 -22.39
C LEU A 43 -52.28 5.66 -21.61
N LEU A 44 -51.56 4.96 -20.75
CA LEU A 44 -52.12 3.90 -19.90
C LEU A 44 -53.17 4.45 -18.93
N TYR A 45 -52.91 5.62 -18.34
CA TYR A 45 -53.85 6.28 -17.43
C TYR A 45 -55.16 6.67 -18.12
N THR A 46 -55.10 7.23 -19.33
CA THR A 46 -56.30 7.61 -20.08
C THR A 46 -57.11 6.41 -20.59
N LYS A 47 -56.46 5.28 -20.88
CA LYS A 47 -57.12 4.08 -21.45
C LYS A 47 -57.68 3.11 -20.41
N ILE A 48 -56.99 2.93 -19.28
CA ILE A 48 -57.35 1.94 -18.24
C ILE A 48 -58.00 2.62 -17.02
N GLY A 49 -57.83 3.94 -16.86
CA GLY A 49 -58.41 4.71 -15.77
C GLY A 49 -57.66 4.58 -14.45
N LEU A 50 -58.32 5.01 -13.36
CA LEU A 50 -57.71 5.20 -12.04
C LEU A 50 -57.29 3.88 -11.34
N GLY A 51 -57.96 2.77 -11.64
CA GLY A 51 -57.62 1.44 -11.12
C GLY A 51 -56.49 0.73 -11.87
N GLY A 52 -56.00 1.32 -12.96
CA GLY A 52 -55.00 0.73 -13.83
C GLY A 52 -53.55 0.96 -13.41
N ALA A 53 -52.64 0.26 -14.09
CA ALA A 53 -51.20 0.41 -13.91
C ALA A 53 -50.64 1.79 -14.34
N GLY A 54 -51.45 2.66 -14.96
CA GLY A 54 -51.02 3.98 -15.43
C GLY A 54 -50.52 4.90 -14.30
N ILE A 55 -51.14 4.85 -13.13
CA ILE A 55 -50.71 5.61 -11.95
C ILE A 55 -49.33 5.12 -11.47
N LEU A 56 -49.13 3.80 -11.44
CA LEU A 56 -47.84 3.19 -11.10
C LEU A 56 -46.74 3.55 -12.11
N TRP A 57 -47.08 3.79 -13.38
CA TRP A 57 -46.10 4.27 -14.36
C TRP A 57 -45.70 5.72 -14.14
N LEU A 58 -46.65 6.59 -13.79
CA LEU A 58 -46.36 8.00 -13.48
C LEU A 58 -45.45 8.15 -12.25
N PHE A 59 -45.45 7.16 -11.35
CA PHE A 59 -44.57 7.09 -10.18
C PHE A 59 -43.08 7.10 -10.52
N LEU A 60 -42.72 6.47 -11.64
CA LEU A 60 -41.33 6.29 -12.04
C LEU A 60 -40.68 7.61 -12.49
N VAL A 61 -41.49 8.55 -12.98
CA VAL A 61 -41.03 9.82 -13.56
C VAL A 61 -40.26 10.68 -12.55
N PRO A 62 -40.80 11.05 -11.37
CA PRO A 62 -40.06 11.83 -10.38
C PRO A 62 -38.85 11.09 -9.80
N VAL A 63 -38.91 9.76 -9.67
CA VAL A 63 -37.78 8.95 -9.21
C VAL A 63 -36.64 9.03 -10.23
N PHE A 64 -36.92 8.74 -11.51
CA PHE A 64 -35.91 8.84 -12.56
C PHE A 64 -35.42 10.28 -12.79
N CYS A 65 -36.27 11.30 -12.65
CA CYS A 65 -35.83 12.69 -12.60
C CYS A 65 -34.80 12.94 -11.49
N GLY A 66 -35.03 12.41 -10.29
CA GLY A 66 -34.10 12.54 -9.16
C GLY A 66 -32.78 11.80 -9.36
N ILE A 67 -32.80 10.68 -10.07
CA ILE A 67 -31.61 9.85 -10.34
C ILE A 67 -30.77 10.45 -11.47
N PHE A 68 -31.39 10.77 -12.60
CA PHE A 68 -30.68 11.17 -13.83
C PHE A 68 -30.45 12.68 -13.96
N LEU A 69 -31.30 13.49 -13.33
CA LEU A 69 -31.25 14.95 -13.44
C LEU A 69 -30.92 15.59 -12.09
N ASN A 70 -31.62 16.66 -11.72
CA ASN A 70 -31.42 17.40 -10.48
C ASN A 70 -32.65 17.28 -9.57
N ARG A 71 -32.46 17.59 -8.28
CA ARG A 71 -33.54 17.67 -7.28
C ARG A 71 -34.70 18.57 -7.73
N THR A 72 -34.42 19.65 -8.45
CA THR A 72 -35.43 20.55 -9.01
C THR A 72 -36.31 19.86 -10.05
N PHE A 73 -35.72 19.06 -10.94
CA PHE A 73 -36.48 18.28 -11.91
C PHE A 73 -37.27 17.13 -11.26
N ALA A 74 -36.75 16.56 -10.16
CA ALA A 74 -37.51 15.57 -9.38
C ALA A 74 -38.77 16.18 -8.76
N PHE A 75 -38.66 17.40 -8.21
CA PHE A 75 -39.78 18.16 -7.68
C PHE A 75 -40.82 18.47 -8.78
N TRP A 76 -40.39 18.97 -9.93
CA TRP A 76 -41.30 19.22 -11.06
C TRP A 76 -41.92 17.95 -11.63
N GLY A 77 -41.18 16.83 -11.67
CA GLY A 77 -41.73 15.53 -12.05
C GLY A 77 -42.80 15.04 -11.07
N TRP A 78 -42.61 15.31 -9.77
CA TRP A 78 -43.59 14.95 -8.74
C TRP A 78 -44.84 15.83 -8.84
N ALA A 79 -44.66 17.13 -9.07
CA ALA A 79 -45.76 18.05 -9.32
C ALA A 79 -46.56 17.65 -10.56
N ALA A 80 -45.88 17.31 -11.68
CA ALA A 80 -46.52 16.86 -12.91
C ALA A 80 -47.29 15.55 -12.72
N ALA A 81 -46.70 14.55 -12.04
CA ALA A 81 -47.38 13.29 -11.73
C ALA A 81 -48.60 13.51 -10.83
N SER A 82 -48.48 14.38 -9.82
CA SER A 82 -49.60 14.74 -8.93
C SER A 82 -50.74 15.39 -9.70
N ILE A 83 -50.43 16.37 -10.56
CA ILE A 83 -51.41 17.05 -11.40
C ILE A 83 -52.14 16.04 -12.32
N CYS A 84 -51.39 15.09 -12.91
CA CYS A 84 -51.99 14.05 -13.76
C CYS A 84 -52.93 13.11 -12.99
N VAL A 85 -52.63 12.79 -11.73
CA VAL A 85 -53.48 11.93 -10.92
C VAL A 85 -54.75 12.66 -10.46
N PHE A 86 -54.65 13.95 -10.10
CA PHE A 86 -55.80 14.77 -9.70
C PHE A 86 -56.67 15.22 -10.87
N SER A 87 -56.12 15.37 -12.08
CA SER A 87 -56.92 15.66 -13.29
C SER A 87 -57.90 14.54 -13.63
N GLY A 88 -57.74 13.34 -13.05
CA GLY A 88 -58.72 12.26 -13.06
C GLY A 88 -60.13 12.66 -12.64
N ILE A 89 -60.28 13.66 -11.76
CA ILE A 89 -61.60 14.19 -11.36
C ILE A 89 -62.33 14.79 -12.56
N LEU A 90 -61.61 15.52 -13.43
CA LEU A 90 -62.17 16.10 -14.65
C LEU A 90 -62.51 14.99 -15.65
N PHE A 91 -61.63 14.00 -15.84
CA PHE A 91 -61.89 12.88 -16.74
C PHE A 91 -63.12 12.05 -16.32
N ALA A 92 -63.30 11.84 -15.01
CA ALA A 92 -64.48 11.20 -14.46
C ALA A 92 -65.76 12.05 -14.66
N HIS A 93 -65.67 13.38 -14.51
CA HIS A 93 -66.79 14.29 -14.72
C HIS A 93 -67.29 14.31 -16.19
N TYR A 94 -66.37 14.26 -17.15
CA TYR A 94 -66.70 14.24 -18.59
C TYR A 94 -67.05 12.84 -19.14
N GLN A 95 -67.25 11.82 -18.29
CA GLN A 95 -67.57 10.44 -18.69
C GLN A 95 -66.59 9.83 -19.71
N ILE A 96 -65.32 10.24 -19.67
CA ILE A 96 -64.27 9.75 -20.60
C ILE A 96 -63.89 8.29 -20.28
N TRP A 97 -64.07 7.84 -19.05
CA TRP A 97 -63.83 6.46 -18.64
C TRP A 97 -65.11 5.62 -18.80
N SER A 98 -65.02 4.56 -19.59
CA SER A 98 -66.15 3.72 -20.02
C SER A 98 -66.73 2.81 -18.92
N GLU A 99 -66.11 2.72 -17.74
CA GLU A 99 -66.58 1.93 -16.61
C GLU A 99 -67.03 2.84 -15.45
N SER A 100 -68.33 2.81 -15.21
CA SER A 100 -69.07 3.49 -14.15
C SER A 100 -68.54 3.18 -12.74
N SER A 101 -68.63 4.18 -11.85
CA SER A 101 -68.61 4.12 -10.36
C SER A 101 -67.39 4.67 -9.58
N VAL A 102 -66.43 5.37 -10.19
CA VAL A 102 -65.36 6.02 -9.40
C VAL A 102 -65.86 7.35 -8.82
N THR A 103 -66.00 7.44 -7.50
CA THR A 103 -66.44 8.67 -6.84
C THR A 103 -65.31 9.69 -6.74
N PRO A 104 -65.59 11.01 -6.74
CA PRO A 104 -64.55 12.04 -6.54
C PRO A 104 -63.74 11.83 -5.24
N PHE A 105 -64.38 11.28 -4.21
CA PHE A 105 -63.73 10.92 -2.95
C PHE A 105 -62.68 9.81 -3.11
N GLN A 106 -62.97 8.77 -3.91
CA GLN A 106 -62.00 7.70 -4.19
C GLN A 106 -60.78 8.23 -4.95
N ILE A 107 -60.97 9.16 -5.90
CA ILE A 107 -59.87 9.80 -6.62
C ILE A 107 -58.99 10.61 -5.65
N PHE A 108 -59.60 11.35 -4.73
CA PHE A 108 -58.88 12.14 -3.74
C PHE A 108 -58.04 11.26 -2.81
N VAL A 109 -58.60 10.15 -2.30
CA VAL A 109 -57.88 9.23 -1.40
C VAL A 109 -56.74 8.52 -2.11
N ILE A 110 -56.98 7.99 -3.31
CA ILE A 110 -55.95 7.28 -4.10
C ILE A 110 -54.83 8.25 -4.52
N GLY A 111 -55.20 9.46 -4.98
CA GLY A 111 -54.23 10.48 -5.36
C GLY A 111 -53.39 11.00 -4.20
N SER A 112 -54.00 11.26 -3.05
CA SER A 112 -53.28 11.73 -1.85
C SER A 112 -52.28 10.68 -1.34
N ASN A 113 -52.70 9.40 -1.27
CA ASN A 113 -51.81 8.32 -0.85
C ASN A 113 -50.65 8.11 -1.83
N PHE A 114 -50.94 8.17 -3.14
CA PHE A 114 -49.94 8.04 -4.19
C PHE A 114 -48.89 9.15 -4.14
N THR A 115 -49.34 10.40 -4.07
CA THR A 115 -48.45 11.58 -4.07
C THR A 115 -47.54 11.60 -2.84
N PHE A 116 -48.06 11.20 -1.67
CA PHE A 116 -47.29 11.05 -0.44
C PHE A 116 -46.21 9.95 -0.55
N LEU A 117 -46.60 8.74 -1.00
CA LEU A 117 -45.69 7.61 -1.18
C LEU A 117 -44.57 7.93 -2.18
N CYS A 118 -44.91 8.63 -3.27
CA CYS A 118 -43.97 9.10 -4.28
C CYS A 118 -42.98 10.13 -3.74
N GLY A 119 -43.42 11.05 -2.89
CA GLY A 119 -42.54 12.01 -2.23
C GLY A 119 -41.50 11.31 -1.34
N ILE A 120 -41.93 10.35 -0.52
CA ILE A 120 -41.05 9.61 0.38
C ILE A 120 -40.01 8.80 -0.42
N LEU A 121 -40.45 8.06 -1.44
CA LEU A 121 -39.57 7.18 -2.20
C LEU A 121 -38.53 7.97 -3.02
N THR A 122 -38.90 9.11 -3.60
CA THR A 122 -37.94 9.98 -4.31
C THR A 122 -36.88 10.56 -3.36
N PHE A 123 -37.28 10.97 -2.15
CA PHE A 123 -36.36 11.44 -1.14
C PHE A 123 -35.37 10.35 -0.69
N LEU A 124 -35.88 9.15 -0.39
CA LEU A 124 -35.06 7.99 -0.02
C LEU A 124 -34.08 7.61 -1.14
N ALA A 125 -34.54 7.54 -2.39
CA ALA A 125 -33.69 7.21 -3.54
C ALA A 125 -32.52 8.21 -3.69
N ILE A 126 -32.81 9.51 -3.61
CA ILE A 126 -31.78 10.56 -3.75
C ILE A 126 -30.76 10.50 -2.60
N THR A 127 -31.22 10.30 -1.36
CA THR A 127 -30.31 10.24 -0.19
C THR A 127 -29.37 9.04 -0.23
N ILE A 128 -29.89 7.86 -0.59
CA ILE A 128 -29.10 6.63 -0.73
C ILE A 128 -28.04 6.78 -1.82
N LEU A 129 -28.43 7.28 -3.01
CA LEU A 129 -27.50 7.46 -4.12
C LEU A 129 -26.38 8.45 -3.81
N LYS A 130 -26.70 9.57 -3.13
CA LYS A 130 -25.69 10.54 -2.70
C LYS A 130 -24.70 9.93 -1.71
N LYS A 131 -25.21 9.18 -0.71
CA LYS A 131 -24.37 8.51 0.30
C LYS A 131 -23.45 7.48 -0.34
N LEU A 132 -23.99 6.69 -1.28
CA LEU A 132 -23.22 5.70 -2.03
C LEU A 132 -22.14 6.37 -2.90
N GLY A 133 -22.49 7.44 -3.63
CA GLY A 133 -21.56 8.19 -4.45
C GLY A 133 -20.41 8.82 -3.64
N TYR A 134 -20.71 9.35 -2.45
CA TYR A 134 -19.69 9.83 -1.52
C TYR A 134 -18.77 8.70 -1.04
N GLY A 135 -19.34 7.55 -0.66
CA GLY A 135 -18.58 6.36 -0.25
C GLY A 135 -17.60 5.90 -1.33
N ILE A 136 -18.06 5.78 -2.58
CA ILE A 136 -17.22 5.37 -3.72
C ILE A 136 -16.07 6.36 -3.95
N LYS A 137 -16.35 7.67 -3.90
CA LYS A 137 -15.31 8.70 -4.07
C LYS A 137 -14.26 8.62 -2.96
N LYS A 138 -14.69 8.47 -1.70
CA LYS A 138 -13.81 8.33 -0.55
C LYS A 138 -12.92 7.07 -0.67
N GLN A 139 -13.51 5.94 -1.05
CA GLN A 139 -12.79 4.68 -1.22
C GLN A 139 -11.75 4.75 -2.34
N LYS A 140 -12.07 5.37 -3.48
CA LYS A 140 -11.10 5.62 -4.58
C LYS A 140 -9.91 6.47 -4.12
N GLY A 141 -10.15 7.50 -3.30
CA GLY A 141 -9.10 8.35 -2.75
C GLY A 141 -8.13 7.57 -1.84
N LEU A 142 -8.67 6.73 -0.96
CA LEU A 142 -7.88 5.90 -0.04
C LEU A 142 -7.01 4.88 -0.79
N ILE A 143 -7.55 4.20 -1.80
CA ILE A 143 -6.79 3.25 -2.64
C ILE A 143 -5.65 3.97 -3.36
N LEU A 144 -5.89 5.18 -3.87
CA LEU A 144 -4.85 5.96 -4.54
C LEU A 144 -3.73 6.37 -3.57
N LEU A 145 -4.08 6.76 -2.34
CA LEU A 145 -3.11 7.09 -1.30
C LEU A 145 -2.28 5.84 -0.92
N GLN A 146 -2.95 4.71 -0.68
CA GLN A 146 -2.28 3.44 -0.37
C GLN A 146 -1.29 3.05 -1.47
N LYS A 147 -1.69 3.18 -2.74
CA LYS A 147 -0.81 2.91 -3.88
C LYS A 147 0.41 3.85 -3.93
N LYS A 148 0.24 5.13 -3.59
CA LYS A 148 1.35 6.08 -3.49
C LYS A 148 2.31 5.72 -2.36
N THR A 149 1.79 5.37 -1.19
CA THR A 149 2.59 4.97 -0.03
C THR A 149 3.37 3.69 -0.32
N ASN A 150 2.72 2.67 -0.89
CA ASN A 150 3.38 1.41 -1.26
C ASN A 150 4.51 1.65 -2.27
N LYS A 151 4.32 2.53 -3.26
CA LYS A 151 5.39 2.87 -4.20
C LYS A 151 6.58 3.55 -3.51
N LYS A 152 6.32 4.46 -2.56
CA LYS A 152 7.40 5.09 -1.77
C LYS A 152 8.15 4.06 -0.94
N LEU A 153 7.42 3.18 -0.25
CA LEU A 153 8.01 2.12 0.57
C LEU A 153 8.87 1.16 -0.27
N GLN A 154 8.39 0.77 -1.45
CA GLN A 154 9.17 -0.07 -2.37
C GLN A 154 10.48 0.62 -2.81
N ASN A 155 10.44 1.91 -3.12
CA ASN A 155 11.65 2.65 -3.47
C ASN A 155 12.62 2.75 -2.28
N GLU A 156 12.11 3.00 -1.07
CA GLU A 156 12.96 3.07 0.12
C GLU A 156 13.62 1.73 0.43
N ILE A 157 12.88 0.62 0.31
CA ILE A 157 13.42 -0.74 0.43
C ILE A 157 14.51 -0.99 -0.62
N ALA A 158 14.28 -0.59 -1.88
CA ALA A 158 15.28 -0.75 -2.95
C ALA A 158 16.57 0.05 -2.66
N ILE A 159 16.45 1.26 -2.12
CA ILE A 159 17.61 2.07 -1.74
C ILE A 159 18.36 1.43 -0.56
N ARG A 160 17.64 1.01 0.49
CA ARG A 160 18.25 0.37 1.67
C ARG A 160 18.97 -0.92 1.31
N THR A 161 18.33 -1.79 0.53
CA THR A 161 18.92 -3.06 0.09
C THR A 161 20.17 -2.85 -0.77
N ALA A 162 20.18 -1.85 -1.64
CA ALA A 162 21.39 -1.49 -2.40
C ALA A 162 22.52 -1.00 -1.50
N ALA A 163 22.22 -0.13 -0.52
CA ALA A 163 23.21 0.37 0.44
C ALA A 163 23.75 -0.74 1.35
N GLU A 164 22.89 -1.66 1.80
CA GLU A 164 23.27 -2.83 2.58
C GLU A 164 24.20 -3.77 1.79
N ALA A 165 23.90 -4.00 0.50
CA ALA A 165 24.75 -4.79 -0.37
C ALA A 165 26.14 -4.15 -0.58
N GLU A 166 26.19 -2.83 -0.77
CA GLU A 166 27.44 -2.09 -0.88
C GLU A 166 28.26 -2.12 0.42
N LEU A 167 27.59 -1.95 1.57
CA LEU A 167 28.24 -2.04 2.87
C LEU A 167 28.80 -3.44 3.13
N ALA A 168 28.01 -4.48 2.83
CA ALA A 168 28.44 -5.88 2.96
C ALA A 168 29.64 -6.17 2.07
N LYS A 169 29.66 -5.64 0.83
CA LYS A 169 30.80 -5.75 -0.07
C LYS A 169 32.04 -5.07 0.52
N SER A 170 31.93 -3.83 0.99
CA SER A 170 33.04 -3.09 1.60
C SER A 170 33.57 -3.76 2.87
N LEU A 171 32.68 -4.35 3.68
CA LEU A 171 33.07 -5.16 4.85
C LEU A 171 33.89 -6.38 4.43
N ASN A 172 33.41 -7.14 3.44
CA ASN A 172 34.12 -8.32 2.94
C ASN A 172 35.49 -7.97 2.33
N GLU A 173 35.58 -6.85 1.59
CA GLU A 173 36.86 -6.34 1.06
C GLU A 173 37.83 -5.98 2.20
N LYS A 174 37.35 -5.29 3.24
CA LYS A 174 38.16 -4.95 4.42
C LYS A 174 38.61 -6.18 5.20
N GLU A 175 37.73 -7.16 5.40
CA GLU A 175 38.09 -8.43 6.07
C GLU A 175 39.14 -9.20 5.28
N THR A 176 39.01 -9.23 3.95
CA THR A 176 39.96 -9.90 3.06
C THR A 176 41.33 -9.23 3.12
N LEU A 177 41.37 -7.90 2.98
CA LEU A 177 42.61 -7.12 3.06
C LEU A 177 43.28 -7.28 4.43
N PHE A 178 42.49 -7.27 5.51
CA PHE A 178 43.02 -7.48 6.84
C PHE A 178 43.64 -8.88 6.98
N ARG A 179 42.96 -9.92 6.50
CA ARG A 179 43.51 -11.30 6.49
C ARG A 179 44.82 -11.39 5.73
N GLU A 180 44.95 -10.67 4.62
CA GLU A 180 46.19 -10.61 3.85
C GLU A 180 47.33 -9.92 4.63
N ILE A 181 47.06 -8.76 5.25
CA ILE A 181 48.04 -8.06 6.09
C ILE A 181 48.53 -8.97 7.21
N GLN A 182 47.62 -9.66 7.88
CA GLN A 182 47.94 -10.58 8.98
C GLN A 182 48.84 -11.72 8.52
N HIS A 183 48.49 -12.36 7.40
CA HIS A 183 49.30 -13.40 6.80
C HIS A 183 50.72 -12.90 6.43
N ARG A 184 50.81 -11.72 5.81
CA ARG A 184 52.10 -11.07 5.50
C ARG A 184 52.90 -10.75 6.75
N MET A 185 52.24 -10.33 7.83
CA MET A 185 52.93 -10.01 9.07
C MET A 185 53.49 -11.27 9.74
N LYS A 186 52.76 -12.38 9.72
CA LYS A 186 53.25 -13.69 10.18
C LYS A 186 54.47 -14.15 9.36
N ASN A 187 54.42 -13.99 8.05
CA ASN A 187 55.55 -14.28 7.17
C ASN A 187 56.77 -13.42 7.54
N ASN A 188 56.57 -12.12 7.78
CA ASN A 188 57.65 -11.20 8.14
C ASN A 188 58.27 -11.54 9.50
N ILE A 189 57.46 -11.86 10.51
CA ILE A 189 57.97 -12.33 11.81
C ILE A 189 58.79 -13.61 11.64
N GLY A 190 58.30 -14.58 10.88
CA GLY A 190 59.01 -15.82 10.61
C GLY A 190 60.36 -15.59 9.92
N LEU A 191 60.40 -14.70 8.92
CA LEU A 191 61.62 -14.32 8.22
C LEU A 191 62.64 -13.67 9.16
N ILE A 192 62.22 -12.70 9.98
CA ILE A 192 63.10 -12.01 10.93
C ILE A 192 63.68 -13.00 11.95
N LEU A 193 62.86 -13.91 12.48
CA LEU A 193 63.33 -14.95 13.41
C LEU A 193 64.33 -15.90 12.73
N GLY A 194 64.10 -16.26 11.46
CA GLY A 194 65.06 -17.04 10.67
C GLY A 194 66.39 -16.33 10.48
N MET A 195 66.38 -15.03 10.14
CA MET A 195 67.59 -14.22 10.03
C MET A 195 68.33 -14.10 11.36
N MET A 196 67.62 -13.89 12.47
CA MET A 196 68.21 -13.81 13.80
C MET A 196 68.85 -15.12 14.24
N ASN A 197 68.24 -16.27 13.94
CA ASN A 197 68.85 -17.58 14.19
C ASN A 197 70.20 -17.72 13.45
N LEU A 198 70.25 -17.34 12.16
CA LEU A 198 71.49 -17.41 11.38
C LEU A 198 72.57 -16.49 11.94
N GLU A 199 72.22 -15.29 12.42
CA GLU A 199 73.17 -14.37 13.05
C GLU A 199 73.63 -14.85 14.45
N GLN A 200 72.75 -15.55 15.17
CA GLN A 200 73.10 -16.20 16.43
C GLN A 200 74.12 -17.32 16.23
N GLU A 201 73.95 -18.14 15.18
CA GLU A 201 74.86 -19.25 14.83
C GLU A 201 76.25 -18.74 14.39
N LYS A 202 76.31 -17.61 13.67
CA LYS A 202 77.58 -17.01 13.20
C LYS A 202 78.38 -16.33 14.32
N THR A 203 77.73 -15.95 15.41
CA THR A 203 78.34 -15.19 16.50
C THR A 203 79.10 -16.09 17.48
N LYS A 204 80.35 -15.72 17.81
CA LYS A 204 81.18 -16.45 18.79
C LYS A 204 81.08 -15.94 20.23
N SER A 205 80.53 -14.74 20.43
CA SER A 205 80.38 -14.13 21.76
C SER A 205 79.13 -14.63 22.47
N GLU A 206 79.30 -15.21 23.65
CA GLU A 206 78.20 -15.74 24.46
C GLU A 206 77.24 -14.64 24.94
N SER A 207 77.73 -13.42 25.19
CA SER A 207 76.86 -12.29 25.56
C SER A 207 75.97 -11.85 24.39
N ALA A 208 76.50 -11.87 23.17
CA ALA A 208 75.76 -11.52 21.97
C ALA A 208 74.72 -12.60 21.61
N LYS A 209 75.03 -13.89 21.81
CA LYS A 209 74.05 -14.98 21.66
C LYS A 209 72.85 -14.81 22.59
N LYS A 210 73.09 -14.51 23.87
CA LYS A 210 72.02 -14.24 24.85
C LYS A 210 71.19 -13.00 24.49
N ALA A 211 71.82 -11.95 23.96
CA ALA A 211 71.12 -10.76 23.52
C ALA A 211 70.20 -11.03 22.31
N ILE A 212 70.68 -11.80 21.32
CA ILE A 212 69.88 -12.20 20.15
C ILE A 212 68.72 -13.12 20.57
N GLU A 213 68.97 -14.09 21.45
CA GLU A 213 67.94 -14.97 21.99
C GLU A 213 66.82 -14.19 22.70
N SER A 214 67.20 -13.22 23.54
CA SER A 214 66.26 -12.33 24.20
C SER A 214 65.43 -11.50 23.20
N ALA A 215 66.06 -10.97 22.14
CA ALA A 215 65.37 -10.25 21.07
C ALA A 215 64.37 -11.15 20.31
N MET A 216 64.77 -12.38 19.99
CA MET A 216 63.92 -13.37 19.35
C MET A 216 62.72 -13.75 20.22
N ASN A 217 62.92 -13.93 21.53
CA ASN A 217 61.83 -14.22 22.47
C ASN A 217 60.79 -13.09 22.50
N ARG A 218 61.23 -11.83 22.44
CA ARG A 218 60.34 -10.66 22.36
C ARG A 218 59.55 -10.61 21.05
N ILE A 219 60.20 -10.91 19.92
CA ILE A 219 59.56 -10.93 18.60
C ILE A 219 58.55 -12.09 18.50
N ARG A 220 58.87 -13.27 19.03
CA ARG A 220 57.89 -14.38 19.09
C ARG A 220 56.69 -14.06 19.99
N ALA A 221 56.92 -13.41 21.13
CA ALA A 221 55.82 -12.93 21.98
C ALA A 221 54.91 -11.94 21.24
N MET A 222 55.48 -11.03 20.43
CA MET A 222 54.70 -10.14 19.55
C MET A 222 53.89 -10.92 18.49
N GLY A 223 54.45 -12.00 17.93
CA GLY A 223 53.77 -12.87 16.97
C GLY A 223 52.53 -13.58 17.56
N ILE A 224 52.58 -13.99 18.82
CA ILE A 224 51.44 -14.60 19.52
C ILE A 224 50.28 -13.61 19.65
N VAL A 225 50.56 -12.34 19.96
CA VAL A 225 49.52 -11.30 20.00
C VAL A 225 48.79 -11.23 18.68
N GLN A 226 49.55 -11.32 17.58
CA GLN A 226 49.00 -11.28 16.25
C GLN A 226 48.07 -12.46 15.94
N ASP A 227 48.52 -13.69 16.26
CA ASP A 227 47.69 -14.90 16.07
C ASP A 227 46.42 -14.84 16.95
N TYR A 228 46.52 -14.29 18.16
CA TYR A 228 45.38 -14.15 19.09
C TYR A 228 44.34 -13.13 18.61
N LEU A 229 44.77 -12.05 17.96
CA LEU A 229 43.89 -11.07 17.32
C LEU A 229 43.11 -11.65 16.13
N PHE A 230 43.62 -12.71 15.50
CA PHE A 230 42.94 -13.40 14.40
C PHE A 230 41.91 -14.43 14.89
N LEU A 231 42.24 -15.24 15.90
CA LEU A 231 41.45 -16.40 16.33
C LEU A 231 40.05 -16.08 16.88
N LYS A 232 39.84 -14.88 17.47
CA LYS A 232 38.55 -14.55 18.10
C LYS A 232 37.54 -13.82 17.21
N ASN A 233 37.84 -13.50 15.93
CA ASN A 233 36.94 -12.73 15.03
C ASN A 233 36.31 -11.46 15.65
N SER A 234 36.86 -10.99 16.78
CA SER A 234 36.27 -9.96 17.64
C SER A 234 37.35 -8.94 17.94
N TYR A 235 37.58 -8.08 16.97
CA TYR A 235 38.56 -6.99 17.03
C TYR A 235 38.20 -5.92 18.08
N LYS A 236 36.99 -5.97 18.65
CA LYS A 236 36.50 -5.01 19.64
C LYS A 236 36.91 -5.33 21.08
N PHE A 237 37.20 -6.60 21.40
CA PHE A 237 37.43 -7.02 22.78
C PHE A 237 38.47 -8.13 22.87
N ILE A 238 39.58 -7.85 23.56
CA ILE A 238 40.55 -8.86 23.97
C ILE A 238 40.25 -9.20 25.42
N TYR A 239 39.92 -10.46 25.69
CA TYR A 239 39.81 -10.96 27.05
C TYR A 239 41.21 -11.11 27.63
N ALA A 240 41.63 -10.11 28.42
CA ALA A 240 42.98 -10.03 28.97
C ALA A 240 43.40 -11.30 29.72
N LYS A 241 42.47 -11.96 30.43
CA LYS A 241 42.74 -13.23 31.13
C LYS A 241 43.21 -14.33 30.19
N ASP A 242 42.49 -14.56 29.09
CA ASP A 242 42.80 -15.64 28.15
C ASP A 242 44.13 -15.36 27.41
N TYR A 243 44.36 -14.09 27.07
CA TYR A 243 45.59 -13.63 26.43
C TYR A 243 46.80 -13.77 27.36
N ILE A 244 46.71 -13.30 28.61
CA ILE A 244 47.79 -13.40 29.61
C ILE A 244 48.09 -14.87 29.91
N ASN A 245 47.07 -15.72 30.06
CA ASN A 245 47.28 -17.15 30.28
C ASN A 245 48.01 -17.80 29.09
N SER A 246 47.62 -17.47 27.85
CA SER A 246 48.31 -17.95 26.66
C SER A 246 49.77 -17.49 26.61
N LEU A 247 50.04 -16.21 26.92
CA LEU A 247 51.39 -15.64 26.91
C LEU A 247 52.30 -16.28 27.97
N VAL A 248 51.76 -16.49 29.18
CA VAL A 248 52.48 -17.08 30.32
C VAL A 248 52.78 -18.55 30.06
N HIS A 249 51.78 -19.35 29.68
CA HIS A 249 51.95 -20.79 29.46
C HIS A 249 52.79 -21.11 28.22
N HIS A 250 52.56 -20.44 27.09
CA HIS A 250 53.24 -20.81 25.85
C HIS A 250 54.61 -20.17 25.66
N HIS A 251 54.95 -19.08 26.37
CA HIS A 251 56.15 -18.32 26.00
C HIS A 251 57.03 -17.90 27.17
N LEU A 252 56.45 -17.36 28.25
CA LEU A 252 57.26 -16.93 29.39
C LEU A 252 57.83 -18.12 30.16
N LEU A 253 57.04 -19.18 30.38
CA LEU A 253 57.53 -20.39 31.05
C LEU A 253 58.55 -21.17 30.21
N LEU A 254 58.41 -21.22 28.88
CA LEU A 254 59.37 -21.90 28.01
C LEU A 254 60.66 -21.09 27.76
N SER A 255 60.62 -19.76 27.85
CA SER A 255 61.79 -18.90 27.62
C SER A 255 62.53 -18.48 28.90
N TYR A 256 61.85 -18.49 30.06
CA TYR A 256 62.39 -18.02 31.34
C TYR A 256 62.05 -18.95 32.52
N GLY A 257 61.43 -20.10 32.29
CA GLY A 257 61.13 -21.07 33.34
C GLY A 257 62.40 -21.72 33.91
N PRO A 258 62.34 -22.22 35.15
CA PRO A 258 63.47 -22.91 35.77
C PRO A 258 63.82 -24.14 34.94
N ASN A 259 65.12 -24.32 34.66
CA ASN A 259 65.65 -25.42 33.84
C ASN A 259 65.69 -26.77 34.61
N ASP A 260 64.96 -26.88 35.71
CA ASP A 260 64.72 -28.14 36.40
C ASP A 260 63.43 -28.75 35.83
N GLY A 261 63.44 -30.04 35.52
CA GLY A 261 62.33 -30.72 34.85
C GLY A 261 61.07 -30.92 35.70
N SER A 262 60.70 -29.98 36.58
CA SER A 262 59.43 -30.02 37.29
C SER A 262 58.36 -29.22 36.53
N ILE A 263 57.61 -29.95 35.69
CA ILE A 263 56.24 -29.59 35.33
C ILE A 263 55.35 -30.74 35.80
#